data_AF-A0AAP5Y1Y7-F1
#
_entry.id   AF-A0AAP5Y1Y7-F1
#
_cell.length_a   1.000
_cell.length_b   1.000
_cell.length_c   1.000
_cell.angle_alpha   90.00
_cell.angle_beta   90.00
_cell.angle_gamma   90.00
#
_symmetry.space_group_name_H-M   'P 1'
#
loop_
_entity.id
_entity.type
_entity.pdbx_description
1 polymer ?
#
loop_
_entity_poly.entity_id
_entity_poly.type
_entity_poly.pdbx_seq_one_letter_code
_entity_poly.pdbx_strand_id
1 'polypeptide(L)'
;MIKKKINFSIFSNFFFKKLEKNTSKSLSEKILSTFWAIFFGILVSFIFIWSFGYNPLKVYYTIVFKIAFAWNEVRNLLLITSIFIFASIAIAIPFKSGLFNIGLPAQMMISGIVSLMIVLNLTSINIYARLLIAALLGILVSGILGALVGILKSYLKINEVISTILLNWIIFYIGKFFLTSTSLDIGFKTTTLTSQTINETAFLTSIFLTRNFSIIMLFLSLLFAFLIWFVLQKTSIGLSIKITGQNKDAANYAGINNKKTTIVVMTFSGIVGGIAGFAWYVFYRRSFTIQAGMPREGFDAILLALLAFNSPFGIIPISFFYSVLLIGTNALEAHSIALNQQTTQIIIGIIVYLSAISVIFIHFKPLKWMMNVWCLSRTGRFFSAKNAKNINIKPTTPVHSNLSLLFIKPEKKEKIRNLQTEITNFENIKAELLTLFLDQKVNIFWIYRKIQKINIKLFLLKRAYLKIKNYDNTAIWKQKKKELKNKSGLDSALKSKNVEEKLAFFEQINQKRRKLNIELNELGYFDAKNNFNAFWQQIIEHHLQFRSLKSEIIQNFKADQKAKKPLKTEEK
;
A
#
# COMPACT_ATOMS: atom_id res chain seq x y z
N MET A 1 -14.09 5.24 32.68
CA MET A 1 -12.92 4.80 31.89
C MET A 1 -13.18 5.03 30.40
N ILE A 2 -12.77 6.19 29.86
CA ILE A 2 -13.02 6.55 28.46
C ILE A 2 -11.85 6.09 27.60
N LYS A 3 -12.07 5.05 26.80
CA LYS A 3 -11.27 4.67 25.62
C LYS A 3 -11.20 5.86 24.65
N LYS A 4 -10.28 6.80 24.84
CA LYS A 4 -9.88 7.72 23.78
C LYS A 4 -8.84 7.01 22.92
N LYS A 5 -9.31 6.39 21.84
CA LYS A 5 -8.47 6.00 20.69
C LYS A 5 -7.55 7.18 20.37
N ILE A 6 -6.24 6.96 20.51
CA ILE A 6 -5.23 7.84 19.92
C ILE A 6 -5.54 7.83 18.42
N ASN A 7 -6.12 8.93 17.92
CA ASN A 7 -6.53 9.01 16.54
C ASN A 7 -5.28 9.25 15.68
N PHE A 8 -4.64 8.16 15.26
CA PHE A 8 -3.47 8.17 14.38
C PHE A 8 -3.70 8.94 13.06
N SER A 9 -4.96 9.24 12.70
CA SER A 9 -5.26 10.12 11.56
C SER A 9 -4.78 11.56 11.75
N ILE A 10 -4.56 11.99 12.99
CA ILE A 10 -4.05 13.35 13.30
C ILE A 10 -2.54 13.39 13.08
N PHE A 11 -1.81 12.33 13.45
CA PHE A 11 -0.38 12.18 13.20
C PHE A 11 -0.10 11.94 11.70
N SER A 12 -0.92 11.14 11.02
CA SER A 12 -0.81 10.94 9.58
C SER A 12 -1.11 12.24 8.82
N ASN A 13 -2.06 13.05 9.27
CA ASN A 13 -2.31 14.37 8.70
C ASN A 13 -1.14 15.35 8.92
N PHE A 14 -0.37 15.22 10.00
CA PHE A 14 0.80 16.07 10.23
C PHE A 14 1.96 15.75 9.27
N PHE A 15 2.17 14.47 8.94
CA PHE A 15 3.22 14.05 8.00
C PHE A 15 2.79 14.03 6.52
N PHE A 16 1.52 13.72 6.24
CA PHE A 16 1.04 13.38 4.89
C PHE A 16 0.01 14.36 4.31
N LYS A 17 -0.42 15.41 5.04
CA LYS A 17 -1.48 16.30 4.55
C LYS A 17 -0.95 17.43 3.66
N LYS A 18 -0.42 17.02 2.52
CA LYS A 18 -0.83 17.50 1.19
C LYS A 18 -0.29 16.51 0.16
N LEU A 19 -0.84 15.30 0.17
CA LEU A 19 -0.89 14.47 -1.03
C LEU A 19 -1.79 15.22 -2.03
N GLU A 20 -1.25 16.25 -2.66
CA GLU A 20 -1.88 16.89 -3.81
C GLU A 20 -2.08 15.79 -4.86
N LYS A 21 -3.33 15.33 -4.91
CA LYS A 21 -3.87 14.36 -5.84
C LYS A 21 -4.08 15.14 -7.14
N ASN A 22 -3.00 15.44 -7.86
CA ASN A 22 -2.98 15.77 -9.30
C ASN A 22 -1.61 16.30 -9.73
N THR A 23 -0.72 15.39 -10.11
CA THR A 23 0.08 15.45 -11.34
C THR A 23 0.40 13.99 -11.69
N SER A 24 0.36 13.62 -12.96
CA SER A 24 0.86 12.33 -13.42
C SER A 24 2.37 12.27 -13.12
N LYS A 25 2.71 11.78 -11.92
CA LYS A 25 4.10 11.77 -11.43
C LYS A 25 5.00 11.03 -12.41
N SER A 26 6.18 11.58 -12.63
CA SER A 26 7.15 11.04 -13.58
C SER A 26 7.54 9.62 -13.19
N LEU A 27 7.86 8.81 -14.20
CA LEU A 27 8.35 7.44 -14.01
C LEU A 27 9.57 7.41 -13.06
N SER A 28 10.42 8.43 -13.12
CA SER A 28 11.59 8.59 -12.24
C SER A 28 11.24 8.72 -10.75
N GLU A 29 10.15 9.42 -10.39
CA GLU A 29 9.73 9.54 -8.99
C GLU A 29 9.22 8.21 -8.44
N LYS A 30 8.53 7.41 -9.27
CA LYS A 30 8.06 6.07 -8.89
C LYS A 30 9.25 5.13 -8.68
N ILE A 31 10.18 5.10 -9.63
CA ILE A 31 11.39 4.28 -9.54
C ILE A 31 12.19 4.63 -8.28
N LEU A 32 12.45 5.92 -8.05
CA LEU A 32 13.20 6.38 -6.89
C LEU A 32 12.50 6.01 -5.57
N SER A 33 11.17 6.03 -5.53
CA SER A 33 10.40 5.62 -4.35
C SER A 33 10.56 4.14 -4.03
N THR A 34 10.60 3.27 -5.04
CA THR A 34 10.84 1.83 -4.87
C THR A 34 12.25 1.58 -4.35
N PHE A 35 13.25 2.29 -4.88
CA PHE A 35 14.64 2.20 -4.38
C PHE A 35 14.75 2.61 -2.91
N TRP A 36 14.15 3.73 -2.50
CA TRP A 36 14.13 4.14 -1.10
C TRP A 36 13.44 3.11 -0.21
N ALA A 37 12.33 2.55 -0.67
CA ALA A 37 11.58 1.57 0.10
C ALA A 37 12.36 0.26 0.29
N ILE A 38 13.06 -0.22 -0.74
CA ILE A 38 13.96 -1.37 -0.63
C ILE A 38 15.13 -1.05 0.30
N PHE A 39 15.74 0.14 0.19
CA PHE A 39 16.85 0.56 1.06
C PHE A 39 16.44 0.57 2.53
N PHE A 40 15.31 1.20 2.87
CA PHE A 40 14.79 1.18 4.24
C PHE A 40 14.36 -0.23 4.67
N GLY A 41 13.81 -1.04 3.75
CA GLY A 41 13.54 -2.46 3.97
C GLY A 41 14.78 -3.20 4.45
N ILE A 42 15.88 -3.09 3.70
CA ILE A 42 17.18 -3.68 4.04
C ILE A 42 17.71 -3.14 5.37
N LEU A 43 17.54 -1.85 5.66
CA LEU A 43 17.99 -1.23 6.91
C LEU A 43 17.22 -1.80 8.12
N VAL A 44 15.90 -1.95 8.02
CA VAL A 44 15.09 -2.54 9.09
C VAL A 44 15.43 -4.01 9.29
N SER A 45 15.61 -4.78 8.21
CA SER A 45 16.06 -6.16 8.33
C SER A 45 17.50 -6.29 8.82
N PHE A 46 18.35 -5.30 8.58
CA PHE A 46 19.70 -5.22 9.15
C PHE A 46 19.64 -5.14 10.67
N ILE A 47 18.81 -4.24 11.21
CA ILE A 47 18.57 -4.10 12.66
C ILE A 47 18.00 -5.41 13.23
N PHE A 48 17.07 -6.04 12.50
CA PHE A 48 16.49 -7.31 12.90
C PHE A 48 17.55 -8.42 13.01
N ILE A 49 18.38 -8.62 11.98
CA ILE A 49 19.47 -9.62 12.00
C ILE A 49 20.45 -9.35 13.14
N TRP A 50 20.80 -8.07 13.35
CA TRP A 50 21.71 -7.67 14.42
C TRP A 50 21.15 -7.98 15.81
N SER A 51 19.83 -7.88 16.00
CA SER A 51 19.16 -8.23 17.25
C SER A 51 19.28 -9.72 17.62
N PHE A 52 19.56 -10.61 16.66
CA PHE A 52 19.82 -12.03 16.91
C PHE A 52 21.31 -12.34 17.14
N GLY A 53 22.16 -11.32 17.24
CA GLY A 53 23.60 -11.50 17.45
C GLY A 53 24.39 -11.85 16.19
N TYR A 54 23.76 -11.86 15.01
CA TYR A 54 24.42 -12.10 13.74
C TYR A 54 24.95 -10.80 13.13
N ASN A 55 26.11 -10.87 12.47
CA ASN A 55 26.62 -9.75 11.68
C ASN A 55 25.82 -9.62 10.36
N PRO A 56 25.00 -8.57 10.18
CA PRO A 56 24.11 -8.48 9.02
C PRO A 56 24.86 -8.26 7.71
N LEU A 57 26.01 -7.58 7.73
CA LEU A 57 26.86 -7.41 6.53
C LEU A 57 27.35 -8.77 6.03
N LYS A 58 27.79 -9.65 6.94
CA LYS A 58 28.22 -11.01 6.58
C LYS A 58 27.08 -11.83 6.00
N VAL A 59 25.87 -11.70 6.56
CA VAL A 59 24.67 -12.40 6.07
C VAL A 59 24.34 -11.93 4.64
N TYR A 60 24.19 -10.62 4.41
CA TYR A 60 23.89 -10.11 3.07
C TYR A 60 24.99 -10.40 2.04
N TYR A 61 26.26 -10.28 2.43
CA TYR A 61 27.38 -10.66 1.57
C TYR A 61 27.30 -12.13 1.15
N THR A 62 26.95 -13.02 2.09
CA THR A 62 26.80 -14.45 1.83
C THR A 62 25.60 -14.74 0.92
N ILE A 63 24.44 -14.14 1.19
CA ILE A 63 23.22 -14.26 0.36
C ILE A 63 23.54 -13.89 -1.09
N VAL A 64 24.12 -12.72 -1.31
CA VAL A 64 24.32 -12.16 -2.65
C VAL A 64 25.50 -12.83 -3.35
N PHE A 65 26.70 -12.73 -2.79
CA PHE A 65 27.92 -13.08 -3.51
C PHE A 65 28.33 -14.55 -3.36
N LYS A 66 28.11 -15.17 -2.19
CA LYS A 66 28.51 -16.57 -1.98
C LYS A 66 27.48 -17.59 -2.44
N ILE A 67 26.20 -17.20 -2.47
CA ILE A 67 25.11 -18.13 -2.78
C ILE A 67 24.44 -17.74 -4.10
N ALA A 68 23.73 -16.60 -4.16
CA ALA A 68 22.89 -16.29 -5.32
C ALA A 68 23.68 -16.14 -6.62
N PHE A 69 24.84 -15.49 -6.59
CA PHE A 69 25.73 -15.32 -7.75
C PHE A 69 26.82 -16.39 -7.86
N ALA A 70 26.78 -17.44 -7.04
CA ALA A 70 27.72 -18.56 -7.17
C ALA A 70 27.53 -19.26 -8.52
N TRP A 71 28.63 -19.63 -9.18
CA TRP A 71 28.61 -20.25 -10.52
C TRP A 71 27.65 -21.44 -10.67
N ASN A 72 27.49 -22.23 -9.60
CA ASN A 72 26.62 -23.41 -9.56
C ASN A 72 25.13 -23.05 -9.39
N GLU A 73 24.83 -21.89 -8.83
CA GLU A 73 23.47 -21.42 -8.54
C GLU A 73 22.92 -20.44 -9.58
N VAL A 74 23.76 -19.86 -10.44
CA VAL A 74 23.31 -18.95 -11.52
C VAL A 74 22.21 -19.59 -12.37
N ARG A 75 22.27 -20.91 -12.63
CA ARG A 75 21.20 -21.64 -13.33
C ARG A 75 19.86 -21.49 -12.61
N ASN A 76 19.83 -21.81 -11.31
CA ASN A 76 18.63 -21.74 -10.50
C ASN A 76 18.13 -20.30 -10.38
N LEU A 77 19.05 -19.32 -10.28
CA LEU A 77 18.71 -17.90 -10.25
C LEU A 77 17.96 -17.45 -11.50
N LEU A 78 18.48 -17.79 -12.69
CA LEU A 78 17.84 -17.44 -13.95
C LEU A 78 16.49 -18.15 -14.11
N LEU A 79 16.41 -19.43 -13.77
CA LEU A 79 15.18 -20.22 -13.88
C LEU A 79 14.08 -19.70 -12.95
N ILE A 80 14.39 -19.49 -11.67
CA ILE A 80 13.45 -18.95 -10.67
C ILE A 80 12.99 -17.54 -11.05
N THR A 81 13.91 -16.69 -11.52
CA THR A 81 13.57 -15.34 -12.02
C THR A 81 12.55 -15.43 -13.13
N SER A 82 12.75 -16.33 -14.10
CA SER A 82 11.83 -16.56 -15.22
C SER A 82 10.45 -17.00 -14.75
N ILE A 83 10.40 -17.94 -13.79
CA ILE A 83 9.14 -18.45 -13.23
C ILE A 83 8.37 -17.33 -12.52
N PHE A 84 9.05 -16.52 -11.69
CA PHE A 84 8.39 -15.40 -11.02
C PHE A 84 7.99 -14.28 -11.96
N ILE A 85 8.66 -14.08 -13.10
CA ILE A 85 8.19 -13.16 -14.15
C ILE A 85 6.84 -13.65 -14.69
N PHE A 86 6.72 -14.92 -15.09
CA PHE A 86 5.43 -15.48 -15.54
C PHE A 86 4.35 -15.39 -14.45
N ALA A 87 4.67 -15.86 -13.24
CA ALA A 87 3.73 -15.87 -12.12
C ALA A 87 3.22 -14.46 -11.77
N SER A 88 4.12 -13.48 -11.68
CA SER A 88 3.72 -12.11 -11.34
C SER A 88 2.94 -11.44 -12.48
N ILE A 89 3.24 -11.77 -13.74
CA ILE A 89 2.45 -11.29 -14.89
C ILE A 89 1.04 -11.90 -14.86
N ALA A 90 0.91 -13.18 -14.52
CA ALA A 90 -0.38 -13.85 -14.36
C ALA A 90 -1.27 -13.07 -13.37
N ILE A 91 -0.70 -12.53 -12.30
CA ILE A 91 -1.41 -11.67 -11.33
C ILE A 91 -1.67 -10.27 -11.88
N ALA A 92 -0.68 -9.64 -12.51
CA ALA A 92 -0.76 -8.25 -12.94
C ALA A 92 -1.91 -7.98 -13.93
N ILE A 93 -2.26 -8.96 -14.77
CA ILE A 93 -3.30 -8.83 -15.79
C ILE A 93 -4.71 -8.68 -15.18
N PRO A 94 -5.21 -9.59 -14.30
CA PRO A 94 -6.42 -9.39 -13.51
C PRO A 94 -6.46 -8.06 -12.77
N PHE A 95 -5.35 -7.64 -12.17
CA PHE A 95 -5.29 -6.35 -11.48
C PHE A 95 -5.55 -5.17 -12.42
N LYS A 96 -5.09 -5.24 -13.68
CA LYS A 96 -5.39 -4.21 -14.69
C LYS A 96 -6.87 -4.15 -15.07
N SER A 97 -7.61 -5.26 -14.99
CA SER A 97 -9.06 -5.29 -15.16
C SER A 97 -9.86 -5.02 -13.87
N GLY A 98 -9.19 -4.66 -12.76
CA GLY A 98 -9.85 -4.42 -11.48
C GLY A 98 -10.32 -5.69 -10.78
N LEU A 99 -9.74 -6.85 -11.10
CA LEU A 99 -9.97 -8.14 -10.45
C LEU A 99 -8.78 -8.48 -9.54
N PHE A 100 -9.05 -9.09 -8.40
CA PHE A 100 -8.02 -9.48 -7.44
C PHE A 100 -7.91 -11.01 -7.39
N ASN A 101 -7.01 -11.59 -8.19
CA ASN A 101 -6.81 -13.04 -8.26
C ASN A 101 -5.86 -13.53 -7.14
N ILE A 102 -6.40 -14.06 -6.04
CA ILE A 102 -5.59 -14.73 -4.99
C ILE A 102 -5.38 -16.22 -5.32
N GLY A 103 -5.93 -16.70 -6.44
CA GLY A 103 -6.02 -18.10 -6.80
C GLY A 103 -4.80 -18.64 -7.54
N LEU A 104 -3.79 -17.80 -7.79
CA LEU A 104 -2.56 -18.22 -8.47
C LEU A 104 -1.85 -19.41 -7.80
N PRO A 105 -1.78 -19.52 -6.46
CA PRO A 105 -1.23 -20.71 -5.80
C PRO A 105 -1.93 -22.00 -6.25
N ALA A 106 -3.26 -22.03 -6.34
CA ALA A 106 -4.00 -23.19 -6.86
C ALA A 106 -3.69 -23.46 -8.33
N GLN A 107 -3.66 -22.40 -9.15
CA GLN A 107 -3.41 -22.48 -10.59
C GLN A 107 -2.02 -23.08 -10.88
N MET A 108 -1.00 -22.61 -10.17
CA MET A 108 0.35 -23.19 -10.24
C MET A 108 0.37 -24.63 -9.72
N MET A 109 -0.30 -24.90 -8.60
CA MET A 109 -0.33 -26.21 -7.95
C MET A 109 -1.00 -27.27 -8.82
N ILE A 110 -2.20 -27.00 -9.35
CA ILE A 110 -2.93 -27.97 -10.17
C ILE A 110 -2.17 -28.29 -11.46
N SER A 111 -1.53 -27.29 -12.08
CA SER A 111 -0.64 -27.54 -13.22
C SER A 111 0.53 -28.42 -12.82
N GLY A 112 1.17 -28.16 -11.68
CA GLY A 112 2.28 -28.98 -11.19
C GLY A 112 1.90 -30.43 -10.94
N ILE A 113 0.76 -30.67 -10.28
CA ILE A 113 0.23 -32.00 -10.00
C ILE A 113 -0.04 -32.75 -11.30
N VAL A 114 -0.84 -32.16 -12.19
CA VAL A 114 -1.22 -32.81 -13.47
C VAL A 114 0.02 -33.10 -14.31
N SER A 115 0.93 -32.14 -14.44
CA SER A 115 2.14 -32.31 -15.23
C SER A 115 3.07 -33.38 -14.65
N LEU A 116 3.27 -33.42 -13.32
CA LEU A 116 4.09 -34.45 -12.68
C LEU A 116 3.45 -35.84 -12.81
N MET A 117 2.14 -35.97 -12.61
CA MET A 117 1.45 -37.25 -12.81
C MET A 117 1.64 -37.78 -14.24
N ILE A 118 1.57 -36.91 -15.25
CA ILE A 118 1.81 -37.31 -16.65
C ILE A 118 3.28 -37.70 -16.85
N VAL A 119 4.23 -36.90 -16.36
CA VAL A 119 5.66 -37.15 -16.54
C VAL A 119 6.09 -38.47 -15.90
N LEU A 120 5.51 -38.81 -14.75
CA LEU A 120 5.86 -40.00 -13.98
C LEU A 120 5.15 -41.27 -14.48
N ASN A 121 3.88 -41.18 -14.88
CA ASN A 121 3.10 -42.37 -15.26
C ASN A 121 3.19 -42.70 -16.75
N LEU A 122 3.41 -41.71 -17.62
CA LEU A 122 3.44 -41.93 -19.08
C LEU A 122 4.87 -42.25 -19.56
N THR A 123 5.41 -43.38 -19.13
CA THR A 123 6.79 -43.82 -19.43
C THR A 123 6.97 -44.44 -20.81
N SER A 124 5.87 -44.83 -21.48
CA SER A 124 5.89 -45.51 -22.79
C SER A 124 6.29 -44.63 -23.97
N ILE A 125 6.39 -43.31 -23.79
CA ILE A 125 6.70 -42.33 -24.85
C ILE A 125 7.99 -41.57 -24.51
N ASN A 126 8.68 -41.09 -25.55
CA ASN A 126 9.85 -40.21 -25.44
C ASN A 126 9.59 -39.01 -24.49
N ILE A 127 10.60 -38.66 -23.70
CA ILE A 127 10.58 -37.59 -22.70
C ILE A 127 10.13 -36.23 -23.27
N TYR A 128 10.52 -35.86 -24.50
CA TYR A 128 10.14 -34.57 -25.07
C TYR A 128 8.63 -34.49 -25.34
N ALA A 129 8.04 -35.54 -25.91
CA ALA A 129 6.60 -35.62 -26.14
C ALA A 129 5.84 -35.65 -24.81
N ARG A 130 6.36 -36.38 -23.82
CA ARG A 130 5.79 -36.42 -22.48
C ARG A 130 5.76 -35.06 -21.79
N LEU A 131 6.87 -34.30 -21.86
CA LEU A 131 6.96 -32.94 -21.32
C LEU A 131 6.00 -31.98 -22.04
N LEU A 132 5.86 -32.11 -23.36
CA LEU A 132 4.93 -31.30 -24.13
C LEU A 132 3.48 -31.57 -23.72
N ILE A 133 3.08 -32.85 -23.63
CA ILE A 133 1.74 -33.24 -23.19
C ILE A 133 1.49 -32.78 -21.75
N ALA A 134 2.47 -32.96 -20.87
CA ALA A 134 2.41 -32.52 -19.48
C ALA A 134 2.24 -31.01 -19.37
N ALA A 135 2.95 -30.22 -20.18
CA ALA A 135 2.80 -28.77 -20.23
C ALA A 135 1.41 -28.38 -20.74
N LEU A 136 0.96 -28.91 -21.88
CA LEU A 136 -0.33 -28.57 -22.48
C LEU A 136 -1.50 -28.88 -21.54
N LEU A 137 -1.55 -30.08 -20.97
CA LEU A 137 -2.63 -30.48 -20.07
C LEU A 137 -2.57 -29.74 -18.73
N GLY A 138 -1.38 -29.56 -18.15
CA GLY A 138 -1.22 -28.79 -16.90
C GLY A 138 -1.67 -27.33 -17.05
N ILE A 139 -1.24 -26.68 -18.14
CA ILE A 139 -1.62 -25.30 -18.47
C ILE A 139 -3.13 -25.20 -18.72
N LEU A 140 -3.71 -26.14 -19.47
CA LEU A 140 -5.13 -26.16 -19.80
C LEU A 140 -6.00 -26.29 -18.54
N VAL A 141 -5.67 -27.22 -17.64
CA VAL A 141 -6.41 -27.40 -16.38
C VAL A 141 -6.30 -26.15 -15.49
N SER A 142 -5.14 -25.52 -15.43
CA SER A 142 -4.96 -24.25 -14.72
C SER A 142 -5.78 -23.10 -15.34
N GLY A 143 -5.85 -23.05 -16.68
CA GLY A 143 -6.71 -22.12 -17.42
C GLY A 143 -8.19 -22.32 -17.12
N ILE A 144 -8.67 -23.57 -17.07
CA ILE A 144 -10.05 -23.93 -16.69
C ILE A 144 -10.35 -23.47 -15.26
N LEU A 145 -9.42 -23.64 -14.32
CA LEU A 145 -9.59 -23.17 -12.95
C LEU A 145 -9.73 -21.64 -12.89
N GLY A 146 -8.95 -20.91 -13.69
CA GLY A 146 -9.11 -19.47 -13.87
C GLY A 146 -10.47 -19.11 -14.48
N ALA A 147 -10.89 -19.82 -15.53
CA ALA A 147 -12.19 -19.63 -16.18
C ALA A 147 -13.34 -19.82 -15.19
N LEU A 148 -13.27 -20.84 -14.33
CA LEU A 148 -14.26 -21.13 -13.30
C LEU A 148 -14.47 -19.92 -12.38
N VAL A 149 -13.39 -19.33 -11.85
CA VAL A 149 -13.49 -18.11 -11.04
C VAL A 149 -14.15 -16.97 -11.82
N GLY A 150 -13.75 -16.79 -13.09
CA GLY A 150 -14.32 -15.78 -13.97
C GLY A 150 -15.82 -15.97 -14.21
N ILE A 151 -16.28 -17.21 -14.36
CA ILE A 151 -17.69 -17.59 -14.54
C ILE A 151 -18.48 -17.32 -13.25
N LEU A 152 -17.98 -17.77 -12.10
CA LEU A 152 -18.60 -17.53 -10.79
C LEU A 152 -18.76 -16.02 -10.53
N LYS A 153 -17.75 -15.22 -10.89
CA LYS A 153 -17.81 -13.76 -10.75
C LYS A 153 -18.81 -13.12 -11.71
N SER A 154 -18.80 -13.51 -12.98
CA SER A 154 -19.55 -12.83 -14.04
C SER A 154 -21.03 -13.20 -14.09
N TYR A 155 -21.38 -14.46 -13.78
CA TYR A 155 -22.76 -14.95 -13.81
C TYR A 155 -23.41 -14.99 -12.42
N LEU A 156 -22.71 -15.51 -11.42
CA LEU A 156 -23.25 -15.67 -10.06
C LEU A 156 -22.95 -14.47 -9.14
N LYS A 157 -22.22 -13.46 -9.64
CA LYS A 157 -21.83 -12.26 -8.88
C LYS A 157 -21.08 -12.55 -7.58
N ILE A 158 -20.47 -13.73 -7.46
CA ILE A 158 -19.66 -14.12 -6.30
C ILE A 158 -18.38 -13.28 -6.29
N ASN A 159 -17.91 -12.87 -5.12
CA ASN A 159 -16.65 -12.14 -5.01
C ASN A 159 -15.47 -13.06 -5.38
N GLU A 160 -14.69 -12.64 -6.39
CA GLU A 160 -13.54 -13.36 -6.93
C GLU A 160 -12.47 -13.64 -5.86
N VAL A 161 -12.32 -12.77 -4.87
CA VAL A 161 -11.39 -12.95 -3.75
C VAL A 161 -11.80 -14.17 -2.91
N ILE A 162 -13.09 -14.30 -2.61
CA ILE A 162 -13.61 -15.41 -1.80
C ILE A 162 -13.50 -16.71 -2.59
N SER A 163 -13.95 -16.72 -3.85
CA SER A 163 -13.87 -17.89 -4.72
C SER A 163 -12.44 -18.41 -4.86
N THR A 164 -11.47 -17.52 -5.04
CA THR A 164 -10.07 -17.90 -5.22
C THR A 164 -9.43 -18.44 -3.93
N ILE A 165 -9.71 -17.83 -2.76
CA ILE A 165 -9.24 -18.34 -1.47
C ILE A 165 -9.83 -19.74 -1.19
N LEU A 166 -11.09 -19.98 -1.50
CA LEU A 166 -11.71 -21.30 -1.30
C LEU A 166 -11.15 -22.33 -2.28
N LEU A 167 -11.02 -21.99 -3.57
CA LEU A 167 -10.46 -22.89 -4.58
C LEU A 167 -9.00 -23.26 -4.29
N ASN A 168 -8.22 -22.36 -3.70
CA ASN A 168 -6.89 -22.66 -3.18
C ASN A 168 -6.87 -23.89 -2.27
N TRP A 169 -7.75 -23.94 -1.27
CA TRP A 169 -7.83 -25.08 -0.35
C TRP A 169 -8.44 -26.32 -0.98
N ILE A 170 -9.44 -26.16 -1.85
CA ILE A 170 -10.05 -27.29 -2.58
C ILE A 170 -8.98 -28.01 -3.41
N ILE A 171 -8.23 -27.26 -4.23
CA ILE A 171 -7.14 -27.83 -5.04
C ILE A 171 -6.03 -28.42 -4.15
N PHE A 172 -5.73 -27.76 -3.02
CA PHE A 172 -4.76 -28.30 -2.08
C PHE A 172 -5.13 -29.69 -1.57
N TYR A 173 -6.37 -29.86 -1.08
CA TYR A 173 -6.84 -31.14 -0.56
C TYR A 173 -7.09 -32.19 -1.64
N ILE A 174 -7.54 -31.79 -2.83
CA ILE A 174 -7.62 -32.70 -3.99
C ILE A 174 -6.23 -33.22 -4.36
N GLY A 175 -5.24 -32.33 -4.44
CA GLY A 175 -3.84 -32.71 -4.66
C GLY A 175 -3.34 -33.64 -3.57
N LYS A 176 -3.63 -33.34 -2.30
CA LYS A 176 -3.30 -34.21 -1.17
C LYS A 176 -3.90 -35.60 -1.29
N PHE A 177 -5.17 -35.69 -1.66
CA PHE A 177 -5.84 -36.96 -1.87
C PHE A 177 -5.14 -37.78 -2.96
N PHE A 178 -4.94 -37.22 -4.16
CA PHE A 178 -4.31 -37.94 -5.26
C PHE A 178 -2.88 -38.39 -4.94
N LEU A 179 -2.11 -37.56 -4.25
CA LEU A 179 -0.71 -37.86 -3.91
C LEU A 179 -0.59 -38.87 -2.77
N THR A 180 -1.57 -38.93 -1.86
CA THR A 180 -1.55 -39.90 -0.75
C THR A 180 -2.17 -41.24 -1.15
N SER A 181 -3.21 -41.23 -2.01
CA SER A 181 -4.00 -42.43 -2.33
C SER A 181 -3.36 -43.34 -3.38
N THR A 182 -2.50 -42.81 -4.24
CA THR A 182 -1.96 -43.55 -5.39
C THR A 182 -0.65 -44.29 -5.11
N SER A 183 -0.16 -44.33 -3.86
CA SER A 183 1.21 -44.77 -3.53
C SER A 183 2.31 -44.09 -4.38
N LEU A 184 1.95 -42.99 -5.06
CA LEU A 184 2.88 -42.13 -5.77
C LEU A 184 3.46 -41.18 -4.73
N ASP A 185 4.53 -41.60 -4.05
CA ASP A 185 5.40 -40.65 -3.35
C ASP A 185 6.02 -39.71 -4.39
N ILE A 186 5.31 -38.64 -4.77
CA ILE A 186 5.81 -37.61 -5.71
C ILE A 186 6.84 -36.70 -5.01
N GLY A 187 7.39 -37.12 -3.86
CA GLY A 187 8.37 -36.41 -3.07
C GLY A 187 9.67 -37.19 -2.93
N PHE A 188 10.73 -36.76 -3.61
CA PHE A 188 12.07 -37.14 -3.18
C PHE A 188 12.42 -36.41 -1.87
N LYS A 189 12.91 -37.21 -0.91
CA LYS A 189 13.42 -36.89 0.45
C LYS A 189 12.37 -36.50 1.49
N THR A 190 11.80 -37.53 2.12
CA THR A 190 11.82 -37.61 3.58
C THR A 190 12.77 -38.73 3.98
N THR A 191 13.77 -38.38 4.77
CA THR A 191 14.63 -39.31 5.51
C THR A 191 13.79 -40.42 6.13
N THR A 192 14.18 -41.67 5.86
CA THR A 192 13.67 -42.95 6.38
C THR A 192 12.62 -43.69 5.52
N LEU A 193 13.10 -44.85 5.04
CA LEU A 193 12.40 -46.09 4.67
C LEU A 193 11.57 -46.12 3.37
N THR A 194 12.18 -46.75 2.37
CA THR A 194 11.56 -47.63 1.37
C THR A 194 10.36 -47.05 0.60
N SER A 195 10.61 -46.17 -0.37
CA SER A 195 9.68 -45.97 -1.48
C SER A 195 10.41 -46.04 -2.81
N GLN A 196 9.80 -46.75 -3.75
CA GLN A 196 10.34 -47.09 -5.07
C GLN A 196 10.86 -45.82 -5.74
N THR A 197 12.16 -45.81 -6.03
CA THR A 197 12.81 -44.79 -6.84
C THR A 197 12.13 -44.77 -8.20
N ILE A 198 11.22 -43.82 -8.45
CA ILE A 198 10.84 -43.52 -9.82
C ILE A 198 12.12 -43.06 -10.47
N ASN A 199 12.63 -43.95 -11.31
CA ASN A 199 13.93 -43.91 -11.95
C ASN A 199 14.31 -42.46 -12.28
N GLU A 200 15.40 -42.01 -11.67
CA GLU A 200 16.03 -40.71 -11.92
C GLU A 200 16.34 -40.49 -13.42
N THR A 201 16.21 -41.51 -14.27
CA THR A 201 16.49 -41.50 -15.71
C THR A 201 15.65 -40.48 -16.51
N ALA A 202 14.43 -40.15 -16.09
CA ALA A 202 13.60 -39.15 -16.78
C ALA A 202 14.07 -37.69 -16.59
N PHE A 203 14.79 -37.41 -15.49
CA PHE A 203 15.29 -36.08 -15.15
C PHE A 203 16.82 -35.95 -15.19
N LEU A 204 17.57 -37.06 -15.21
CA LEU A 204 19.05 -37.07 -15.24
C LEU A 204 19.64 -36.91 -16.64
N THR A 205 18.85 -37.10 -17.69
CA THR A 205 19.34 -36.94 -19.07
C THR A 205 18.76 -35.67 -19.71
N SER A 206 19.61 -34.98 -20.49
CA SER A 206 19.27 -33.98 -21.51
C SER A 206 18.99 -32.54 -21.06
N ILE A 207 19.78 -31.61 -21.61
CA ILE A 207 19.59 -30.17 -21.89
C ILE A 207 18.92 -29.22 -20.85
N PHE A 208 17.88 -29.64 -20.14
CA PHE A 208 17.09 -28.84 -19.20
C PHE A 208 17.82 -28.49 -17.89
N LEU A 209 18.88 -29.24 -17.56
CA LEU A 209 19.76 -28.98 -16.42
C LEU A 209 20.91 -28.01 -16.73
N THR A 210 21.01 -27.56 -17.98
CA THR A 210 22.09 -26.67 -18.42
C THR A 210 21.77 -25.20 -18.10
N ARG A 211 22.83 -24.40 -17.94
CA ARG A 211 22.69 -22.94 -17.86
C ARG A 211 22.01 -22.36 -19.10
N ASN A 212 22.25 -22.95 -20.27
CA ASN A 212 21.66 -22.52 -21.54
C ASN A 212 20.13 -22.61 -21.51
N PHE A 213 19.57 -23.68 -20.94
CA PHE A 213 18.12 -23.79 -20.78
C PHE A 213 17.55 -22.68 -19.90
N SER A 214 18.20 -22.35 -18.78
CA SER A 214 17.74 -21.24 -17.91
C SER A 214 17.85 -19.88 -18.58
N ILE A 215 18.83 -19.67 -19.47
CA ILE A 215 18.94 -18.47 -20.30
C ILE A 215 17.79 -18.40 -21.31
N ILE A 216 17.45 -19.52 -21.96
CA ILE A 216 16.31 -19.60 -22.88
C ILE A 216 15.00 -19.29 -22.15
N MET A 217 14.79 -19.86 -20.96
CA MET A 217 13.62 -19.56 -20.13
C MET A 217 13.55 -18.09 -19.74
N LEU A 218 14.69 -17.47 -19.40
CA LEU A 218 14.73 -16.05 -19.09
C LEU A 218 14.36 -15.22 -20.32
N PHE A 219 14.96 -15.50 -21.47
CA PHE A 219 14.63 -14.82 -22.72
C PHE A 219 13.15 -14.94 -23.06
N LEU A 220 12.58 -16.15 -22.93
CA LEU A 220 11.16 -16.38 -23.17
C LEU A 220 10.27 -15.59 -22.19
N SER A 221 10.66 -15.50 -20.92
CA SER A 221 9.92 -14.70 -19.93
C SER A 221 10.01 -13.19 -20.20
N LEU A 222 11.16 -12.69 -20.69
CA LEU A 222 11.36 -11.30 -21.08
C LEU A 222 10.55 -10.96 -22.34
N LEU A 223 10.58 -11.83 -23.34
CA LEU A 223 9.76 -11.71 -24.54
C LEU A 223 8.28 -11.70 -24.17
N PHE A 224 7.85 -12.58 -23.27
CA PHE A 224 6.47 -12.62 -22.79
C PHE A 224 6.07 -11.34 -22.05
N ALA A 225 6.94 -10.80 -21.18
CA ALA A 225 6.71 -9.52 -20.52
C ALA A 225 6.55 -8.37 -21.52
N PHE A 226 7.38 -8.35 -22.56
CA PHE A 226 7.28 -7.40 -23.66
C PHE A 226 5.95 -7.55 -24.44
N LEU A 227 5.57 -8.78 -24.80
CA LEU A 227 4.31 -9.07 -25.49
C LEU A 227 3.10 -8.61 -24.66
N ILE A 228 3.08 -8.89 -23.35
CA ILE A 228 1.99 -8.44 -22.47
C ILE A 228 1.98 -6.91 -22.36
N TRP A 229 3.13 -6.26 -22.26
CA TRP A 229 3.19 -4.80 -22.32
C TRP A 229 2.62 -4.27 -23.65
N PHE A 230 2.99 -4.87 -24.77
CA PHE A 230 2.49 -4.50 -26.10
C PHE A 230 0.97 -4.68 -26.18
N VAL A 231 0.44 -5.83 -25.78
CA VAL A 231 -1.00 -6.08 -25.72
C VAL A 231 -1.69 -5.03 -24.85
N LEU A 232 -1.19 -4.79 -23.63
CA LEU A 232 -1.80 -3.84 -22.70
C LEU A 232 -1.73 -2.39 -23.20
N GLN A 233 -0.72 -1.99 -23.97
CA GLN A 233 -0.54 -0.59 -24.38
C GLN A 233 -0.98 -0.27 -25.80
N LYS A 234 -0.90 -1.22 -26.72
CA LYS A 234 -1.02 -0.99 -28.16
C LYS A 234 -2.21 -1.69 -28.81
N THR A 235 -2.98 -2.51 -28.07
CA THR A 235 -4.12 -3.26 -28.63
C THR A 235 -5.46 -2.85 -28.02
N SER A 236 -6.55 -3.12 -28.76
CA SER A 236 -7.93 -2.92 -28.31
C SER A 236 -8.29 -3.78 -27.10
N ILE A 237 -7.76 -5.01 -27.03
CA ILE A 237 -7.94 -5.90 -25.86
C ILE A 237 -7.37 -5.26 -24.61
N GLY A 238 -6.15 -4.70 -24.69
CA GLY A 238 -5.53 -3.97 -23.60
C GLY A 238 -6.31 -2.73 -23.17
N LEU A 239 -6.89 -1.99 -24.12
CA LEU A 239 -7.77 -0.87 -23.84
C LEU A 239 -9.03 -1.32 -23.08
N SER A 240 -9.69 -2.39 -23.54
CA SER A 240 -10.88 -2.95 -22.89
C SER A 240 -10.61 -3.37 -21.45
N ILE A 241 -9.49 -4.08 -21.21
CA ILE A 241 -9.05 -4.48 -19.87
C ILE A 241 -8.88 -3.25 -18.97
N LYS A 242 -8.18 -2.22 -19.44
CA LYS A 242 -7.90 -0.99 -18.66
C LYS A 242 -9.17 -0.21 -18.32
N ILE A 243 -10.10 -0.05 -19.27
CA ILE A 243 -11.35 0.68 -19.05
C ILE A 243 -12.22 -0.08 -18.04
N THR A 244 -12.39 -1.40 -18.22
CA THR A 244 -13.14 -2.25 -17.27
C THR A 244 -12.57 -2.16 -15.85
N GLY A 245 -11.25 -2.07 -15.70
CA GLY A 245 -10.60 -1.93 -14.40
C GLY A 245 -10.76 -0.56 -13.74
N GLN A 246 -10.91 0.52 -14.53
CA GLN A 246 -11.13 1.86 -13.99
C GLN A 246 -12.59 2.10 -13.63
N ASN A 247 -13.51 1.74 -14.53
CA ASN A 247 -14.94 1.88 -14.31
C ASN A 247 -15.72 0.90 -15.19
N LYS A 248 -16.40 -0.05 -14.54
CA LYS A 248 -17.22 -1.08 -15.19
C LYS A 248 -18.42 -0.49 -15.93
N ASP A 249 -19.03 0.56 -15.40
CA ASP A 249 -20.19 1.20 -16.02
C ASP A 249 -19.78 1.97 -17.28
N ALA A 250 -18.62 2.65 -17.23
CA ALA A 250 -18.05 3.30 -18.40
C ALA A 250 -17.65 2.28 -19.49
N ALA A 251 -17.13 1.11 -19.09
CA ALA A 251 -16.80 0.03 -20.01
C ALA A 251 -18.06 -0.52 -20.72
N ASN A 252 -19.15 -0.73 -19.96
CA ASN A 252 -20.43 -1.15 -20.53
C ASN A 252 -20.98 -0.09 -21.50
N TYR A 253 -20.90 1.19 -21.15
CA TYR A 253 -21.32 2.30 -22.02
C TYR A 253 -20.50 2.36 -23.32
N ALA A 254 -19.20 2.04 -23.26
CA ALA A 254 -18.32 1.93 -24.42
C ALA A 254 -18.50 0.63 -25.23
N GLY A 255 -19.52 -0.19 -24.92
CA GLY A 255 -19.83 -1.44 -25.65
C GLY A 255 -18.96 -2.64 -25.26
N ILE A 256 -18.16 -2.56 -24.20
CA ILE A 256 -17.31 -3.67 -23.74
C ILE A 256 -18.15 -4.66 -22.93
N ASN A 257 -18.13 -5.93 -23.32
CA ASN A 257 -18.81 -6.98 -22.56
C ASN A 257 -18.02 -7.35 -21.29
N ASN A 258 -18.38 -6.74 -20.17
CA ASN A 258 -17.73 -6.97 -18.88
C ASN A 258 -17.70 -8.44 -18.43
N LYS A 259 -18.73 -9.23 -18.75
CA LYS A 259 -18.77 -10.66 -18.38
C LYS A 259 -17.71 -11.45 -19.14
N LYS A 260 -17.66 -11.28 -20.47
CA LYS A 260 -16.65 -11.93 -21.32
C LYS A 260 -15.24 -11.50 -20.92
N THR A 261 -15.00 -10.20 -20.72
CA THR A 261 -13.69 -9.68 -20.28
C THR A 261 -13.25 -10.30 -18.96
N THR A 262 -14.15 -10.44 -17.98
CA THR A 262 -13.85 -11.04 -16.68
C THR A 262 -13.40 -12.50 -16.82
N ILE A 263 -14.11 -13.29 -17.63
CA ILE A 263 -13.78 -14.70 -17.85
C ILE A 263 -12.44 -14.83 -18.57
N VAL A 264 -12.28 -14.13 -19.70
CA VAL A 264 -11.05 -14.18 -20.51
C VAL A 264 -9.82 -13.79 -19.70
N VAL A 265 -9.91 -12.72 -18.91
CA VAL A 265 -8.78 -12.27 -18.08
C VAL A 265 -8.41 -13.30 -17.01
N MET A 266 -9.39 -13.89 -16.33
CA MET A 266 -9.12 -14.92 -15.32
C MET A 266 -8.60 -16.22 -15.95
N THR A 267 -9.13 -16.64 -17.10
CA THR A 267 -8.62 -17.78 -17.87
C THR A 267 -7.17 -17.56 -18.29
N PHE A 268 -6.86 -16.38 -18.82
CA PHE A 268 -5.50 -16.04 -19.24
C PHE A 268 -4.53 -16.02 -18.05
N SER A 269 -4.96 -15.46 -16.91
CA SER A 269 -4.21 -15.56 -15.66
C SER A 269 -3.96 -17.02 -15.26
N GLY A 270 -4.95 -17.89 -15.39
CA GLY A 270 -4.79 -19.33 -15.13
C GLY A 270 -3.80 -19.99 -16.07
N ILE A 271 -3.83 -19.68 -17.37
CA ILE A 271 -2.89 -20.22 -18.37
C ILE A 271 -1.45 -19.81 -18.03
N VAL A 272 -1.20 -18.52 -17.78
CA VAL A 272 0.13 -18.02 -17.43
C VAL A 272 0.59 -18.56 -16.08
N GLY A 273 -0.33 -18.67 -15.11
CA GLY A 273 -0.06 -19.33 -13.84
C GLY A 273 0.27 -20.82 -14.00
N GLY A 274 -0.34 -21.49 -14.97
CA GLY A 274 -0.03 -22.88 -15.33
C GLY A 274 1.38 -23.02 -15.89
N ILE A 275 1.80 -22.10 -16.78
CA ILE A 275 3.19 -22.08 -17.30
C ILE A 275 4.19 -21.94 -16.15
N ALA A 276 3.93 -21.02 -15.21
CA ALA A 276 4.77 -20.83 -14.04
C ALA A 276 4.78 -22.06 -13.12
N GLY A 277 3.61 -22.69 -12.90
CA GLY A 277 3.47 -23.90 -12.09
C GLY A 277 4.20 -25.10 -12.70
N PHE A 278 4.01 -25.35 -13.99
CA PHE A 278 4.74 -26.36 -14.75
C PHE A 278 6.25 -26.17 -14.58
N ALA A 279 6.77 -24.97 -14.86
CA ALA A 279 8.19 -24.71 -14.74
C ALA A 279 8.72 -24.84 -13.31
N TRP A 280 7.94 -24.43 -12.30
CA TRP A 280 8.29 -24.57 -10.89
C TRP A 280 8.39 -26.04 -10.46
N TYR A 281 7.35 -26.83 -10.70
CA TYR A 281 7.26 -28.20 -10.17
C TYR A 281 8.00 -29.21 -11.03
N VAL A 282 8.06 -29.03 -12.35
CA VAL A 282 8.71 -29.97 -13.28
C VAL A 282 10.18 -29.65 -13.48
N PHE A 283 10.58 -28.38 -13.68
CA PHE A 283 12.00 -28.07 -13.97
C PHE A 283 12.80 -27.66 -12.74
N TYR A 284 12.23 -26.87 -11.82
CA TYR A 284 12.97 -26.39 -10.65
C TYR A 284 12.96 -27.39 -9.49
N ARG A 285 11.78 -27.61 -8.87
CA ARG A 285 11.63 -28.52 -7.72
C ARG A 285 11.78 -29.99 -8.11
N ARG A 286 11.29 -30.36 -9.30
CA ARG A 286 11.23 -31.76 -9.79
C ARG A 286 10.52 -32.71 -8.82
N SER A 287 9.66 -32.17 -7.96
CA SER A 287 8.93 -32.91 -6.95
C SER A 287 7.74 -32.08 -6.50
N PHE A 288 6.78 -32.77 -5.88
CA PHE A 288 5.66 -32.13 -5.21
C PHE A 288 5.54 -32.69 -3.80
N THR A 289 5.95 -31.90 -2.80
CA THR A 289 5.86 -32.29 -1.39
C THR A 289 4.67 -31.59 -0.74
N ILE A 290 3.69 -32.35 -0.26
CA ILE A 290 2.61 -31.82 0.55
C ILE A 290 3.04 -31.87 2.02
N GLN A 291 3.64 -30.76 2.46
CA GLN A 291 3.84 -30.49 3.89
C GLN A 291 2.51 -30.06 4.55
N ALA A 292 2.57 -29.56 5.79
CA ALA A 292 1.43 -29.13 6.60
C ALA A 292 0.65 -27.89 6.06
N GLY A 293 0.89 -27.42 4.83
CA GLY A 293 0.20 -26.23 4.31
C GLY A 293 0.39 -25.96 2.83
N MET A 294 -0.34 -24.95 2.33
CA MET A 294 -0.34 -24.55 0.92
C MET A 294 1.04 -24.01 0.45
N PRO A 295 1.49 -24.36 -0.77
CA PRO A 295 2.68 -23.76 -1.38
C PRO A 295 2.60 -22.23 -1.42
N ARG A 296 3.74 -21.56 -1.21
CA ARG A 296 3.83 -20.11 -0.97
C ARG A 296 4.10 -19.30 -2.21
N GLU A 297 4.64 -19.92 -3.23
CA GLU A 297 5.27 -19.30 -4.39
C GLU A 297 4.25 -18.52 -5.24
N GLY A 298 3.01 -19.02 -5.32
CA GLY A 298 1.92 -18.28 -5.94
C GLY A 298 1.49 -17.05 -5.12
N PHE A 299 1.64 -17.06 -3.79
CA PHE A 299 1.35 -15.91 -2.94
C PHE A 299 2.46 -14.86 -3.04
N ASP A 300 3.72 -15.31 -3.12
CA ASP A 300 4.86 -14.41 -3.32
C ASP A 300 4.71 -13.64 -4.64
N ALA A 301 4.30 -14.30 -5.71
CA ALA A 301 4.06 -13.66 -7.01
C ALA A 301 3.01 -12.53 -6.95
N ILE A 302 1.99 -12.62 -6.09
CA ILE A 302 1.01 -11.54 -5.89
C ILE A 302 1.70 -10.27 -5.42
N LEU A 303 2.59 -10.45 -4.45
CA LEU A 303 3.28 -9.39 -3.78
C LEU A 303 4.38 -8.76 -4.67
N LEU A 304 5.02 -9.56 -5.52
CA LEU A 304 5.93 -9.06 -6.57
C LEU A 304 5.19 -8.24 -7.63
N ALA A 305 4.01 -8.70 -8.08
CA ALA A 305 3.19 -7.94 -9.03
C ALA A 305 2.75 -6.58 -8.46
N LEU A 306 2.36 -6.55 -7.18
CA LEU A 306 1.98 -5.32 -6.48
C LEU A 306 3.18 -4.37 -6.29
N LEU A 307 4.34 -4.90 -5.92
CA LEU A 307 5.58 -4.13 -5.82
C LEU A 307 5.98 -3.51 -7.17
N ALA A 308 5.68 -4.21 -8.27
CA ALA A 308 5.90 -3.75 -9.63
C ALA A 308 4.83 -2.79 -10.14
N PHE A 309 3.86 -2.40 -9.30
CA PHE A 309 2.69 -1.61 -9.68
C PHE A 309 1.91 -2.22 -10.87
N ASN A 310 1.89 -3.55 -10.95
CA ASN A 310 1.30 -4.33 -12.05
C ASN A 310 1.86 -3.93 -13.43
N SER A 311 3.11 -3.47 -13.49
CA SER A 311 3.80 -3.15 -14.75
C SER A 311 4.59 -4.38 -15.24
N PRO A 312 4.37 -4.87 -16.47
CA PRO A 312 5.13 -6.00 -17.01
C PRO A 312 6.65 -5.78 -16.97
N PHE A 313 7.11 -4.57 -17.31
CA PHE A 313 8.54 -4.24 -17.19
C PHE A 313 9.02 -4.04 -15.76
N GLY A 314 8.13 -3.62 -14.84
CA GLY A 314 8.48 -3.49 -13.43
C GLY A 314 8.70 -4.86 -12.77
N ILE A 315 7.99 -5.89 -13.24
CA ILE A 315 8.07 -7.25 -12.72
C ILE A 315 9.47 -7.85 -12.91
N ILE A 316 10.14 -7.56 -14.03
CA ILE A 316 11.46 -8.14 -14.37
C ILE A 316 12.51 -7.89 -13.26
N PRO A 317 12.86 -6.64 -12.90
CA PRO A 317 13.87 -6.39 -11.87
C PRO A 317 13.41 -6.84 -10.47
N ILE A 318 12.10 -6.84 -10.20
CA ILE A 318 11.54 -7.24 -8.91
C ILE A 318 11.61 -8.77 -8.72
N SER A 319 11.26 -9.54 -9.75
CA SER A 319 11.40 -11.00 -9.74
C SER A 319 12.86 -11.42 -9.63
N PHE A 320 13.77 -10.70 -10.31
CA PHE A 320 15.21 -10.93 -10.17
C PHE A 320 15.69 -10.67 -8.73
N PHE A 321 15.35 -9.52 -8.17
CA PHE A 321 15.68 -9.17 -6.79
C PHE A 321 15.13 -10.19 -5.78
N TYR A 322 13.87 -10.61 -5.95
CA TYR A 322 13.26 -11.63 -5.11
C TYR A 322 13.97 -12.98 -5.23
N SER A 323 14.37 -13.38 -6.44
CA SER A 323 15.06 -14.64 -6.69
C SER A 323 16.44 -14.68 -6.04
N VAL A 324 17.19 -13.56 -6.07
CA VAL A 324 18.46 -13.42 -5.34
C VAL A 324 18.25 -13.64 -3.86
N LEU A 325 17.22 -13.02 -3.26
CA LEU A 325 16.90 -13.22 -1.86
C LEU A 325 16.49 -14.67 -1.59
N LEU A 326 15.57 -15.24 -2.36
CA LEU A 326 15.05 -16.59 -2.15
C LEU A 326 16.16 -17.66 -2.18
N ILE A 327 17.03 -17.62 -3.19
CA ILE A 327 18.14 -18.57 -3.30
C ILE A 327 19.16 -18.34 -2.19
N GLY A 328 19.55 -17.07 -2.00
CA GLY A 328 20.58 -16.71 -1.02
C GLY A 328 20.17 -17.06 0.41
N THR A 329 18.88 -17.01 0.72
CA THR A 329 18.33 -17.29 2.05
C THR A 329 18.14 -18.77 2.34
N ASN A 330 17.73 -19.56 1.34
CA ASN A 330 17.50 -20.99 1.49
C ASN A 330 18.79 -21.79 1.78
N ALA A 331 19.96 -21.27 1.42
CA ALA A 331 21.24 -21.95 1.62
C ALA A 331 22.11 -21.33 2.73
N LEU A 332 21.56 -20.44 3.58
CA LEU A 332 22.31 -19.82 4.69
C LEU A 332 22.75 -20.85 5.74
N GLU A 333 21.89 -21.80 6.09
CA GLU A 333 22.18 -22.86 7.06
C GLU A 333 23.39 -23.70 6.60
N ALA A 334 23.49 -24.00 5.30
CA ALA A 334 24.62 -24.71 4.70
C ALA A 334 25.94 -23.93 4.75
N HIS A 335 25.91 -22.62 5.02
CA HIS A 335 27.07 -21.74 5.09
C HIS A 335 27.41 -21.32 6.53
N SER A 336 27.08 -22.16 7.53
CA SER A 336 27.37 -21.95 8.96
C SER A 336 26.70 -20.70 9.56
N ILE A 337 25.66 -20.18 8.90
CA ILE A 337 24.81 -19.11 9.44
C ILE A 337 23.52 -19.78 9.90
N ALA A 338 23.41 -20.05 11.21
CA ALA A 338 22.28 -20.74 11.83
C ALA A 338 21.03 -19.84 11.96
N LEU A 339 20.64 -19.20 10.86
CA LEU A 339 19.36 -18.53 10.72
C LEU A 339 18.35 -19.54 10.20
N ASN A 340 17.43 -19.96 11.07
CA ASN A 340 16.33 -20.84 10.69
C ASN A 340 15.55 -20.25 9.50
N GLN A 341 15.04 -21.12 8.62
CA GLN A 341 14.19 -20.72 7.49
C GLN A 341 13.06 -19.74 7.87
N GLN A 342 12.46 -19.87 9.06
CA GLN A 342 11.42 -18.96 9.54
C GLN A 342 11.93 -17.52 9.72
N THR A 343 13.11 -17.35 10.33
CA THR A 343 13.75 -16.03 10.52
C THR A 343 14.06 -15.40 9.17
N THR A 344 14.49 -16.21 8.22
CA THR A 344 14.85 -15.73 6.90
C THR A 344 13.65 -15.32 6.05
N GLN A 345 12.51 -15.98 6.25
CA GLN A 345 11.23 -15.53 5.69
C GLN A 345 10.77 -14.19 6.28
N ILE A 346 11.02 -13.93 7.56
CA ILE A 346 10.73 -12.62 8.17
C ILE A 346 11.60 -11.53 7.53
N ILE A 347 12.88 -11.81 7.25
CA ILE A 347 13.79 -10.87 6.56
C ILE A 347 13.22 -10.48 5.19
N ILE A 348 12.84 -11.47 4.37
CA ILE A 348 12.23 -11.23 3.06
C ILE A 348 10.92 -10.45 3.23
N GLY A 349 10.06 -10.87 4.17
CA GLY A 349 8.79 -10.22 4.47
C GLY A 349 8.93 -8.75 4.87
N ILE A 350 9.93 -8.40 5.69
CA ILE A 350 10.22 -7.01 6.08
C ILE A 350 10.59 -6.18 4.85
N ILE A 351 11.57 -6.65 4.07
CA ILE A 351 12.06 -5.92 2.89
C ILE A 351 10.92 -5.65 1.92
N VAL A 352 10.12 -6.69 1.68
CA VAL A 352 9.03 -6.65 0.74
C VAL A 352 7.83 -5.84 1.26
N TYR A 353 7.51 -5.92 2.55
CA TYR A 353 6.43 -5.14 3.14
C TYR A 353 6.76 -3.64 3.10
N LEU A 354 8.00 -3.27 3.42
CA LEU A 354 8.45 -1.88 3.29
C LEU A 354 8.43 -1.42 1.83
N SER A 355 8.81 -2.30 0.89
CA SER A 355 8.78 -1.99 -0.54
C SER A 355 7.36 -1.84 -1.08
N ALA A 356 6.38 -2.59 -0.57
CA ALA A 356 4.95 -2.38 -0.87
C ALA A 356 4.44 -1.01 -0.40
N ILE A 357 5.02 -0.46 0.66
CA ILE A 357 4.73 0.89 1.18
C ILE A 357 5.53 1.97 0.43
N SER A 358 6.22 1.64 -0.67
CA SER A 358 6.92 2.58 -1.57
C SER A 358 6.10 3.81 -1.96
N VAL A 359 4.77 3.69 -2.05
CA VAL A 359 3.86 4.81 -2.33
C VAL A 359 4.02 5.96 -1.33
N ILE A 360 4.30 5.66 -0.06
CA ILE A 360 4.57 6.68 0.97
C ILE A 360 5.85 7.44 0.65
N PHE A 361 6.86 6.72 0.14
CA PHE A 361 8.16 7.30 -0.22
C PHE A 361 8.10 8.13 -1.51
N ILE A 362 7.03 8.07 -2.32
CA ILE A 362 6.89 8.91 -3.52
C ILE A 362 6.98 10.41 -3.18
N HIS A 363 6.49 10.81 -2.01
CA HIS A 363 6.56 12.21 -1.56
C HIS A 363 7.82 12.52 -0.72
N PHE A 364 8.56 11.47 -0.36
CA PHE A 364 9.75 11.61 0.45
C PHE A 364 10.92 11.99 -0.46
N LYS A 365 11.30 13.28 -0.43
CA LYS A 365 12.48 13.80 -1.14
C LYS A 365 13.59 14.10 -0.12
N PRO A 366 14.25 13.07 0.46
CA PRO A 366 15.18 13.25 1.57
C PRO A 366 16.34 14.18 1.24
N LEU A 367 16.93 14.04 0.04
CA LEU A 367 18.01 14.91 -0.44
C LEU A 367 17.59 16.39 -0.50
N LYS A 368 16.41 16.67 -1.08
CA LYS A 368 15.88 18.04 -1.15
C LYS A 368 15.54 18.57 0.25
N TRP A 369 15.03 17.72 1.13
CA TRP A 369 14.75 18.08 2.52
C TRP A 369 16.04 18.40 3.28
N MET A 370 17.07 17.56 3.21
CA MET A 370 18.37 17.77 3.85
C MET A 370 19.03 19.06 3.35
N MET A 371 19.05 19.28 2.04
CA MET A 371 19.61 20.51 1.45
C MET A 371 18.84 21.75 1.91
N ASN A 372 17.51 21.69 1.98
CA ASN A 372 16.71 22.80 2.49
C ASN A 372 16.96 23.06 3.98
N VAL A 373 17.10 22.00 4.80
CA VAL A 373 17.47 22.13 6.23
C VAL A 373 18.85 22.74 6.37
N TRP A 374 19.81 22.32 5.55
CA TRP A 374 21.15 22.88 5.49
C TRP A 374 21.14 24.38 5.12
N CYS A 375 20.43 24.77 4.06
CA CYS A 375 20.22 26.19 3.69
C CYS A 375 19.60 27.00 4.85
N LEU A 376 18.61 26.44 5.54
CA LEU A 376 17.94 27.10 6.66
C LEU A 376 18.83 27.21 7.90
N SER A 377 19.70 26.22 8.14
CA SER A 377 20.66 26.25 9.24
C SER A 377 21.76 27.30 9.04
N ARG A 378 22.15 27.56 7.79
CA ARG A 378 23.13 28.59 7.42
C ARG A 378 22.55 30.00 7.36
N THR A 379 21.24 30.14 7.24
CA THR A 379 20.57 31.45 7.33
C THR A 379 20.27 31.77 8.79
N GLY A 380 20.96 32.77 9.35
CA GLY A 380 20.70 33.24 10.72
C GLY A 380 19.22 33.58 10.96
N ARG A 381 18.45 33.96 9.94
CA ARG A 381 17.03 34.34 10.05
C ARG A 381 16.10 33.22 10.52
N PHE A 382 16.41 31.94 10.26
CA PHE A 382 15.48 30.84 10.55
C PHE A 382 15.71 30.17 11.91
N PHE A 383 16.96 30.03 12.36
CA PHE A 383 17.31 29.39 13.63
C PHE A 383 18.03 30.29 14.65
N SER A 384 18.40 31.54 14.34
CA SER A 384 19.16 32.39 15.28
C SER A 384 18.41 32.61 16.60
N ALA A 385 19.17 32.48 17.68
CA ALA A 385 18.71 32.59 19.06
C ALA A 385 18.70 34.04 19.60
N LYS A 386 19.21 35.03 18.85
CA LYS A 386 19.66 36.30 19.44
C LYS A 386 18.58 37.33 19.83
N ASN A 387 17.32 37.23 19.37
CA ASN A 387 16.33 38.30 19.58
C ASN A 387 15.08 37.93 20.41
N ALA A 388 14.93 36.70 20.89
CA ALA A 388 13.69 36.28 21.57
C ALA A 388 13.66 36.55 23.09
N LYS A 389 14.80 36.89 23.72
CA LYS A 389 14.89 37.08 25.18
C LYS A 389 14.24 38.38 25.69
N ASN A 390 14.05 39.39 24.84
CA ASN A 390 13.50 40.69 25.26
C ASN A 390 11.99 40.86 24.99
N ILE A 391 11.33 39.87 24.39
CA ILE A 391 9.88 39.93 24.15
C ILE A 391 9.18 39.28 25.35
N ASN A 392 8.93 40.11 26.37
CA ASN A 392 8.31 39.72 27.63
C ASN A 392 6.79 39.52 27.47
N ILE A 393 6.38 38.56 26.62
CA ILE A 393 4.98 38.10 26.57
C ILE A 393 4.78 37.18 27.78
N LYS A 394 4.68 37.76 28.97
CA LYS A 394 4.19 37.04 30.15
C LYS A 394 2.66 37.00 30.06
N PRO A 395 2.04 35.81 29.98
CA PRO A 395 0.61 35.74 30.20
C PRO A 395 0.32 36.23 31.62
N THR A 396 -0.69 37.09 31.77
CA THR A 396 -1.33 37.27 33.08
C THR A 396 -1.72 35.87 33.58
N THR A 397 -1.43 35.60 34.85
CA THR A 397 -1.40 34.27 35.47
C THR A 397 -2.48 33.32 34.92
N PRO A 398 -2.13 32.14 34.37
CA PRO A 398 -3.13 31.23 33.83
C PRO A 398 -3.98 30.68 34.98
N VAL A 399 -5.25 31.08 35.05
CA VAL A 399 -6.18 30.61 36.08
C VAL A 399 -6.53 29.12 35.86
N HIS A 400 -6.36 28.62 34.64
CA HIS A 400 -6.68 27.24 34.28
C HIS A 400 -5.58 26.54 33.45
N SER A 401 -5.27 25.29 33.84
CA SER A 401 -4.43 24.38 33.06
C SER A 401 -5.14 23.91 31.78
N ASN A 402 -4.39 23.56 30.73
CA ASN A 402 -4.97 23.12 29.45
C ASN A 402 -5.92 21.92 29.57
N LEU A 403 -5.68 21.01 30.53
CA LEU A 403 -6.56 19.88 30.79
C LEU A 403 -7.80 20.28 31.58
N SER A 404 -7.69 21.17 32.57
CA SER A 404 -8.82 21.58 33.40
C SER A 404 -9.92 22.27 32.60
N LEU A 405 -9.58 22.94 31.49
CA LEU A 405 -10.54 23.57 30.56
C LEU A 405 -11.52 22.57 29.92
N LEU A 406 -11.14 21.30 29.76
CA LEU A 406 -12.01 20.26 29.18
C LEU A 406 -13.09 19.78 30.17
N PHE A 407 -12.82 19.92 31.47
CA PHE A 407 -13.64 19.38 32.56
C PHE A 407 -14.40 20.44 33.34
N ILE A 408 -14.46 21.68 32.86
CA ILE A 408 -15.22 22.74 33.52
C ILE A 408 -16.70 22.32 33.63
N LYS A 409 -17.20 22.31 34.87
CA LYS A 409 -18.61 22.14 35.21
C LYS A 409 -19.39 23.42 34.86
N PRO A 410 -20.59 23.31 34.26
CA PRO A 410 -21.34 24.41 33.67
C PRO A 410 -22.04 25.36 34.67
N GLU A 411 -22.11 25.01 35.95
CA GLU A 411 -22.96 25.68 36.96
C GLU A 411 -22.49 27.07 37.42
N LYS A 412 -21.36 27.63 36.92
CA LYS A 412 -20.82 28.92 37.39
C LYS A 412 -20.78 29.99 36.30
N LYS A 413 -21.84 30.82 36.21
CA LYS A 413 -21.93 31.98 35.28
C LYS A 413 -20.82 33.02 35.50
N GLU A 414 -20.30 33.18 36.73
CA GLU A 414 -19.14 34.04 37.03
C GLU A 414 -17.87 33.68 36.24
N LYS A 415 -17.71 32.41 35.82
CA LYS A 415 -16.55 31.98 35.02
C LYS A 415 -16.59 32.46 33.57
N ILE A 416 -17.73 32.90 33.05
CA ILE A 416 -17.87 33.30 31.64
C ILE A 416 -17.11 34.59 31.35
N ARG A 417 -17.22 35.61 32.23
CA ARG A 417 -16.50 36.88 32.10
C ARG A 417 -14.98 36.68 32.16
N ASN A 418 -14.52 35.78 33.05
CA ASN A 418 -13.10 35.43 33.17
C ASN A 418 -12.58 34.68 31.92
N LEU A 419 -13.38 33.78 31.34
CA LEU A 419 -13.01 33.11 30.09
C LEU A 419 -12.98 34.08 28.90
N GLN A 420 -13.91 35.03 28.85
CA GLN A 420 -13.97 36.02 27.76
C GLN A 420 -12.76 36.97 27.80
N THR A 421 -12.36 37.42 29.00
CA THR A 421 -11.14 38.22 29.20
C THR A 421 -9.85 37.44 28.91
N GLU A 422 -9.79 36.14 29.25
CA GLU A 422 -8.66 35.30 28.84
C GLU A 422 -8.61 35.12 27.31
N ILE A 423 -9.75 34.93 26.64
CA ILE A 423 -9.82 34.81 25.18
C ILE A 423 -9.30 36.08 24.52
N THR A 424 -9.76 37.26 24.93
CA THR A 424 -9.32 38.54 24.35
C THR A 424 -7.82 38.77 24.57
N ASN A 425 -7.29 38.43 25.76
CA ASN A 425 -5.86 38.52 26.02
C ASN A 425 -5.04 37.62 25.07
N PHE A 426 -5.43 36.35 24.91
CA PHE A 426 -4.74 35.45 23.98
C PHE A 426 -4.91 35.85 22.50
N GLU A 427 -6.01 36.50 22.13
CA GLU A 427 -6.20 37.08 20.80
C GLU A 427 -5.26 38.26 20.56
N ASN A 428 -5.09 39.16 21.53
CA ASN A 428 -4.14 40.26 21.45
C ASN A 428 -2.69 39.77 21.34
N ILE A 429 -2.30 38.80 22.19
CA ILE A 429 -0.96 38.19 22.12
C ILE A 429 -0.74 37.51 20.76
N LYS A 430 -1.76 36.85 20.22
CA LYS A 430 -1.68 36.24 18.88
C LYS A 430 -1.48 37.30 17.80
N ALA A 431 -2.20 38.42 17.86
CA ALA A 431 -2.06 39.52 16.90
C ALA A 431 -0.65 40.10 16.93
N GLU A 432 -0.10 40.35 18.12
CA GLU A 432 1.29 40.83 18.29
C GLU A 432 2.32 39.83 17.74
N LEU A 433 2.12 38.53 17.95
CA LEU A 433 3.01 37.52 17.38
C LEU A 433 2.88 37.42 15.85
N LEU A 434 1.70 37.70 15.29
CA LEU A 434 1.49 37.72 13.84
C LEU A 434 2.14 38.95 13.19
N THR A 435 2.11 40.13 13.83
CA THR A 435 2.84 41.30 13.32
C THR A 435 4.34 41.05 13.35
N LEU A 436 4.87 40.49 14.45
CA LEU A 436 6.28 40.09 14.53
C LEU A 436 6.67 39.00 13.51
N PHE A 437 5.72 38.12 13.16
CA PHE A 437 5.90 37.10 12.14
C PHE A 437 6.02 37.71 10.74
N LEU A 438 5.22 38.76 10.45
CA LEU A 438 5.26 39.49 9.18
C LEU A 438 6.48 40.40 9.05
N ASP A 439 6.91 41.03 10.15
CA ASP A 439 8.07 41.92 10.20
C ASP A 439 9.41 41.19 9.97
N GLN A 440 9.44 39.86 10.02
CA GLN A 440 10.63 39.00 9.83
C GLN A 440 11.86 39.31 10.73
N LYS A 441 11.71 40.14 11.77
CA LYS A 441 12.80 40.60 12.67
C LYS A 441 13.25 39.57 13.71
N VAL A 442 12.52 38.46 13.85
CA VAL A 442 12.68 37.45 14.90
C VAL A 442 12.66 36.04 14.31
N ASN A 443 13.14 35.05 15.06
CA ASN A 443 13.18 33.64 14.68
C ASN A 443 11.79 33.12 14.24
N ILE A 444 11.66 32.87 12.93
CA ILE A 444 10.41 32.48 12.27
C ILE A 444 9.90 31.13 12.79
N PHE A 445 10.80 30.17 13.06
CA PHE A 445 10.40 28.85 13.58
C PHE A 445 9.87 28.93 15.01
N TRP A 446 10.49 29.74 15.86
CA TRP A 446 10.06 29.95 17.24
C TRP A 446 8.69 30.64 17.29
N ILE A 447 8.51 31.73 16.53
CA ILE A 447 7.23 32.45 16.45
C ILE A 447 6.13 31.51 15.95
N TYR A 448 6.39 30.75 14.88
CA TYR A 448 5.44 29.78 14.35
C TYR A 448 5.00 28.77 15.43
N ARG A 449 5.94 28.17 16.18
CA ARG A 449 5.59 27.24 17.27
C ARG A 449 4.79 27.91 18.38
N LYS A 450 5.09 29.18 18.71
CA LYS A 450 4.35 29.95 19.71
C LYS A 450 2.92 30.25 19.26
N ILE A 451 2.72 30.70 18.01
CA ILE A 451 1.40 30.92 17.41
C ILE A 451 0.57 29.62 17.44
N GLN A 452 1.17 28.47 17.09
CA GLN A 452 0.47 27.19 17.13
C GLN A 452 0.05 26.80 18.56
N LYS A 453 0.90 27.02 19.57
CA LYS A 453 0.54 26.80 20.98
C LYS A 453 -0.63 27.69 21.42
N ILE A 454 -0.64 28.96 21.01
CA ILE A 454 -1.72 29.90 21.35
C ILE A 454 -3.01 29.54 20.64
N ASN A 455 -2.97 29.16 19.35
CA ASN A 455 -4.15 28.67 18.62
C ASN A 455 -4.80 27.47 19.33
N ILE A 456 -4.02 26.52 19.82
CA ILE A 456 -4.54 25.37 20.59
C ILE A 456 -5.22 25.85 21.87
N LYS A 457 -4.60 26.80 22.58
CA LYS A 457 -5.15 27.34 23.83
C LYS A 457 -6.45 28.14 23.58
N LEU A 458 -6.48 28.99 22.58
CA LEU A 458 -7.67 29.72 22.13
C LEU A 458 -8.80 28.76 21.74
N PHE A 459 -8.50 27.67 21.02
CA PHE A 459 -9.50 26.66 20.69
C PHE A 459 -10.10 26.02 21.94
N LEU A 460 -9.27 25.66 22.93
CA LEU A 460 -9.73 25.08 24.19
C LEU A 460 -10.58 26.08 25.00
N LEU A 461 -10.16 27.34 25.09
CA LEU A 461 -10.89 28.41 25.77
C LEU A 461 -12.24 28.69 25.11
N LYS A 462 -12.27 28.89 23.78
CA LYS A 462 -13.52 29.09 23.02
C LYS A 462 -14.45 27.89 23.16
N ARG A 463 -13.92 26.67 23.16
CA ARG A 463 -14.72 25.46 23.39
C ARG A 463 -15.32 25.41 24.78
N ALA A 464 -14.55 25.77 25.82
CA ALA A 464 -15.06 25.85 27.18
C ALA A 464 -16.14 26.92 27.33
N TYR A 465 -15.91 28.11 26.76
CA TYR A 465 -16.88 29.20 26.69
C TYR A 465 -18.19 28.77 26.02
N LEU A 466 -18.13 28.18 24.82
CA LEU A 466 -19.31 27.70 24.09
C LEU A 466 -20.07 26.60 24.84
N LYS A 467 -19.37 25.73 25.56
CA LYS A 467 -19.98 24.66 26.37
C LYS A 467 -20.81 25.22 27.53
N ILE A 468 -20.35 26.30 28.15
CA ILE A 468 -21.07 26.97 29.24
C ILE A 468 -22.21 27.82 28.65
N LYS A 469 -21.94 28.62 27.60
CA LYS A 469 -22.92 29.46 26.92
C LYS A 469 -24.14 28.67 26.44
N ASN A 470 -23.92 27.50 25.86
CA ASN A 470 -24.98 26.72 25.23
C ASN A 470 -25.52 25.60 26.13
N TYR A 471 -25.19 25.59 27.43
CA TYR A 471 -25.57 24.51 28.35
C TYR A 471 -27.08 24.34 28.46
N ASP A 472 -27.80 25.44 28.64
CA ASP A 472 -29.26 25.46 28.81
C ASP A 472 -29.98 24.97 27.53
N ASN A 473 -29.39 25.18 26.36
CA ASN A 473 -29.93 24.75 25.07
C ASN A 473 -29.75 23.25 24.79
N THR A 474 -28.93 22.52 25.57
CA THR A 474 -28.59 21.11 25.28
C THR A 474 -29.80 20.16 25.34
N ALA A 475 -30.79 20.44 26.19
CA ALA A 475 -32.03 19.69 26.27
C ALA A 475 -32.88 19.91 25.00
N ILE A 476 -33.03 21.16 24.58
CA ILE A 476 -33.77 21.57 23.38
C ILE A 476 -33.14 20.94 22.12
N TRP A 477 -31.81 20.90 22.03
CA TRP A 477 -31.10 20.25 20.93
C TRP A 477 -31.44 18.76 20.81
N LYS A 478 -31.56 18.03 21.92
CA LYS A 478 -31.92 16.60 21.91
C LYS A 478 -33.33 16.38 21.39
N GLN A 479 -34.27 17.25 21.78
CA GLN A 479 -35.66 17.20 21.33
C GLN A 479 -35.77 17.45 19.82
N LYS A 480 -35.24 18.57 19.32
CA LYS A 480 -35.25 18.90 17.87
C LYS A 480 -34.51 17.87 17.02
N LYS A 481 -33.44 17.26 17.55
CA LYS A 481 -32.74 16.15 16.87
C LYS A 481 -33.57 14.87 16.81
N LYS A 482 -34.41 14.60 17.82
CA LYS A 482 -35.36 13.48 17.81
C LYS A 482 -36.43 13.72 16.74
N GLU A 483 -36.91 14.95 16.60
CA GLU A 483 -37.84 15.34 15.52
C GLU A 483 -37.22 15.16 14.12
N LEU A 484 -35.93 15.50 13.94
CA LEU A 484 -35.19 15.22 12.70
C LEU A 484 -35.00 13.73 12.41
N LYS A 485 -34.90 12.90 13.45
CA LYS A 485 -34.64 11.45 13.36
C LYS A 485 -35.91 10.62 13.27
N ASN A 486 -37.06 11.12 13.70
CA ASN A 486 -38.34 10.43 13.58
C ASN A 486 -38.67 10.26 12.08
N LYS A 487 -38.19 9.14 11.54
CA LYS A 487 -38.47 8.60 10.20
C LYS A 487 -39.77 7.78 10.18
N SER A 488 -40.55 7.78 11.26
CA SER A 488 -41.67 6.88 11.54
C SER A 488 -42.91 7.17 10.67
N GLY A 489 -42.74 7.04 9.35
CA GLY A 489 -43.80 7.23 8.36
C GLY A 489 -43.32 7.23 6.91
N LEU A 490 -42.00 7.18 6.64
CA LEU A 490 -41.47 7.17 5.27
C LEU A 490 -41.90 5.92 4.50
N ASP A 491 -41.81 4.72 5.08
CA ASP A 491 -41.98 3.49 4.30
C ASP A 491 -43.44 3.06 4.08
N SER A 492 -44.38 3.52 4.92
CA SER A 492 -45.81 3.19 4.78
C SER A 492 -46.56 4.21 3.91
N ALA A 493 -46.26 5.51 4.00
CA ALA A 493 -46.96 6.56 3.26
C ALA A 493 -46.49 6.73 1.80
N LEU A 494 -45.33 6.18 1.43
CA LEU A 494 -44.74 6.28 0.08
C LEU A 494 -45.16 5.12 -0.86
N LYS A 495 -45.67 4.01 -0.32
CA LYS A 495 -46.03 2.82 -1.13
C LYS A 495 -47.30 3.03 -1.98
N SER A 496 -48.18 3.96 -1.59
CA SER A 496 -49.49 4.17 -2.23
C SER A 496 -49.60 5.48 -3.03
N LYS A 497 -48.50 6.21 -3.28
CA LYS A 497 -48.52 7.56 -3.88
C LYS A 497 -47.94 7.64 -5.29
N ASN A 498 -48.50 8.52 -6.12
CA ASN A 498 -48.02 8.85 -7.47
C ASN A 498 -46.67 9.60 -7.42
N VAL A 499 -45.94 9.65 -8.54
CA VAL A 499 -44.58 10.23 -8.61
C VAL A 499 -44.56 11.71 -8.21
N GLU A 500 -45.54 12.49 -8.63
CA GLU A 500 -45.67 13.92 -8.26
C GLU A 500 -45.93 14.12 -6.77
N GLU A 501 -46.81 13.29 -6.18
CA GLU A 501 -47.11 13.32 -4.74
C GLU A 501 -45.89 12.92 -3.90
N LYS A 502 -45.06 12.01 -4.41
CA LYS A 502 -43.77 11.64 -3.79
C LYS A 502 -42.81 12.82 -3.80
N LEU A 503 -42.71 13.53 -4.93
CA LEU A 503 -41.85 14.72 -5.06
C LEU A 503 -42.30 15.84 -4.11
N ALA A 504 -43.58 16.18 -4.09
CA ALA A 504 -44.13 17.19 -3.18
C ALA A 504 -43.90 16.83 -1.70
N PHE A 505 -44.04 15.55 -1.35
CA PHE A 505 -43.74 15.05 0.00
C PHE A 505 -42.26 15.16 0.37
N PHE A 506 -41.34 14.82 -0.55
CA PHE A 506 -39.90 15.02 -0.33
C PHE A 506 -39.54 16.50 -0.17
N GLU A 507 -40.19 17.38 -0.92
CA GLU A 507 -39.98 18.83 -0.83
C GLU A 507 -40.43 19.38 0.52
N GLN A 508 -41.62 19.00 1.01
CA GLN A 508 -42.10 19.37 2.34
C GLN A 508 -41.17 18.89 3.46
N ILE A 509 -40.67 17.65 3.38
CA ILE A 509 -39.68 17.12 4.33
C ILE A 509 -38.39 17.95 4.29
N ASN A 510 -37.91 18.30 3.09
CA ASN A 510 -36.71 19.10 2.93
C ASN A 510 -36.89 20.51 3.50
N GLN A 511 -38.05 21.15 3.30
CA GLN A 511 -38.38 22.45 3.89
C GLN A 511 -38.42 22.38 5.43
N LYS A 512 -39.06 21.35 6.00
CA LYS A 512 -39.09 21.13 7.46
C LYS A 512 -37.69 20.91 8.03
N ARG A 513 -36.84 20.13 7.34
CA ARG A 513 -35.44 19.93 7.72
C ARG A 513 -34.63 21.22 7.65
N ARG A 514 -34.86 22.08 6.65
CA ARG A 514 -34.21 23.39 6.53
C ARG A 514 -34.58 24.29 7.71
N LYS A 515 -35.87 24.43 8.04
CA LYS A 515 -36.33 25.21 9.20
C LYS A 515 -35.72 24.72 10.52
N LEU A 516 -35.79 23.41 10.79
CA LEU A 516 -35.19 22.81 11.99
C LEU A 516 -33.67 23.02 12.07
N ASN A 517 -32.96 22.98 10.94
CA ASN A 517 -31.52 23.26 10.92
C ASN A 517 -31.21 24.74 11.19
N ILE A 518 -32.03 25.67 10.73
CA ILE A 518 -31.90 27.11 11.02
C ILE A 518 -32.09 27.34 12.53
N GLU A 519 -33.16 26.80 13.11
CA GLU A 519 -33.43 26.90 14.55
C GLU A 519 -32.32 26.27 15.41
N LEU A 520 -31.80 25.10 15.00
CA LEU A 520 -30.65 24.49 15.67
C LEU A 520 -29.39 25.36 15.58
N ASN A 521 -29.20 26.07 14.46
CA ASN A 521 -28.09 26.99 14.30
C ASN A 521 -28.22 28.20 15.23
N GLU A 522 -29.41 28.80 15.33
CA GLU A 522 -29.70 29.91 16.25
C GLU A 522 -29.49 29.52 17.72
N LEU A 523 -29.84 28.28 18.08
CA LEU A 523 -29.60 27.74 19.42
C LEU A 523 -28.14 27.37 19.70
N GLY A 524 -27.22 27.58 18.75
CA GLY A 524 -25.78 27.34 18.90
C GLY A 524 -25.35 25.87 18.79
N TYR A 525 -26.18 24.99 18.21
CA TYR A 525 -25.88 23.56 18.09
C TYR A 525 -24.63 23.30 17.24
N PHE A 526 -24.40 24.12 16.22
CA PHE A 526 -23.26 23.99 15.32
C PHE A 526 -22.00 24.74 15.79
N ASP A 527 -22.06 25.54 16.85
CA ASP A 527 -20.95 26.38 17.31
C ASP A 527 -19.68 25.59 17.62
N ALA A 528 -19.81 24.43 18.26
CA ALA A 528 -18.66 23.58 18.56
C ALA A 528 -17.98 23.05 17.28
N LYS A 529 -18.78 22.74 16.24
CA LYS A 529 -18.28 22.31 14.93
C LYS A 529 -17.66 23.50 14.18
N ASN A 530 -18.28 24.67 14.23
CA ASN A 530 -17.79 25.90 13.61
C ASN A 530 -16.46 26.34 14.24
N ASN A 531 -16.34 26.32 15.57
CA ASN A 531 -15.08 26.60 16.28
C ASN A 531 -13.96 25.64 15.89
N PHE A 532 -14.27 24.34 15.73
CA PHE A 532 -13.30 23.36 15.25
C PHE A 532 -12.86 23.63 13.81
N ASN A 533 -13.80 23.96 12.92
CA ASN A 533 -13.51 24.29 11.53
C ASN A 533 -12.65 25.57 11.42
N ALA A 534 -13.01 26.62 12.15
CA ALA A 534 -12.27 27.88 12.19
C ALA A 534 -10.86 27.69 12.74
N PHE A 535 -10.68 26.89 13.80
CA PHE A 535 -9.36 26.51 14.30
C PHE A 535 -8.50 25.83 13.23
N TRP A 536 -9.08 24.90 12.46
CA TRP A 536 -8.36 24.24 11.38
C TRP A 536 -8.00 25.19 10.23
N GLN A 537 -8.92 26.07 9.83
CA GLN A 537 -8.64 27.08 8.80
C GLN A 537 -7.47 27.98 9.21
N GLN A 538 -7.47 28.48 10.45
CA GLN A 538 -6.37 29.31 10.97
C GLN A 538 -5.03 28.56 11.02
N ILE A 539 -5.03 27.27 11.39
CA ILE A 539 -3.81 26.45 11.34
C ILE A 539 -3.29 26.33 9.91
N ILE A 540 -4.18 26.09 8.95
CA ILE A 540 -3.83 25.94 7.54
C ILE A 540 -3.25 27.25 7.00
N GLU A 541 -3.91 28.39 7.23
CA GLU A 541 -3.44 29.71 6.78
C GLU A 541 -2.06 30.04 7.33
N HIS A 542 -1.84 29.92 8.64
CA HIS A 542 -0.52 30.19 9.22
C HIS A 542 0.54 29.20 8.74
N HIS A 543 0.18 27.94 8.47
CA HIS A 543 1.11 26.97 7.91
C HIS A 543 1.48 27.29 6.46
N LEU A 544 0.53 27.79 5.66
CA LEU A 544 0.78 28.27 4.29
C LEU A 544 1.72 29.48 4.30
N GLN A 545 1.47 30.46 5.18
CA GLN A 545 2.35 31.63 5.36
C GLN A 545 3.75 31.22 5.83
N PHE A 546 3.85 30.28 6.77
CA PHE A 546 5.15 29.75 7.19
C PHE A 546 5.89 29.04 6.05
N ARG A 547 5.15 28.31 5.21
CA ARG A 547 5.72 27.61 4.06
C ARG A 547 6.20 28.58 2.97
N SER A 548 5.46 29.67 2.69
CA SER A 548 5.87 30.68 1.71
C SER A 548 7.14 31.41 2.16
N LEU A 549 7.20 31.86 3.41
CA LEU A 549 8.41 32.48 3.98
C LEU A 549 9.59 31.52 3.97
N LYS A 550 9.38 30.26 4.35
CA LYS A 550 10.42 29.22 4.29
C LYS A 550 10.94 29.04 2.86
N SER A 551 10.08 29.03 1.84
CA SER A 551 10.51 28.91 0.44
C SER A 551 11.27 30.14 -0.04
N GLU A 552 10.84 31.33 0.33
CA GLU A 552 11.48 32.60 -0.03
C GLU A 552 12.92 32.66 0.53
N ILE A 553 13.12 32.31 1.81
CA ILE A 553 14.44 32.25 2.44
C ILE A 553 15.37 31.26 1.70
N ILE A 554 14.84 30.09 1.32
CA ILE A 554 15.61 29.09 0.59
C ILE A 554 15.97 29.60 -0.82
N GLN A 555 15.07 30.31 -1.49
CA GLN A 555 15.32 30.89 -2.82
C GLN A 555 16.37 31.99 -2.75
N ASN A 556 16.22 32.94 -1.81
CA ASN A 556 17.17 34.04 -1.62
C ASN A 556 18.57 33.50 -1.27
N PHE A 557 18.68 32.54 -0.35
CA PHE A 557 19.98 31.92 -0.04
C PHE A 557 20.62 31.23 -1.24
N LYS A 558 19.82 30.57 -2.09
CA LYS A 558 20.33 29.94 -3.32
C LYS A 558 20.75 30.96 -4.36
N ALA A 559 20.06 32.09 -4.47
CA ALA A 559 20.43 33.21 -5.33
C ALA A 559 21.76 33.83 -4.86
N ASP A 560 21.90 34.09 -3.56
CA ASP A 560 23.13 34.62 -2.96
C ASP A 560 24.33 33.69 -3.18
N GLN A 561 24.13 32.37 -3.03
CA GLN A 561 25.17 31.37 -3.29
C GLN A 561 25.55 31.29 -4.78
N LYS A 562 24.59 31.52 -5.69
CA LYS A 562 24.90 31.62 -7.13
C LYS A 562 25.66 32.90 -7.46
N ALA A 563 25.29 34.02 -6.85
CA ALA A 563 25.98 35.30 -7.03
C ALA A 563 27.40 35.30 -6.43
N LYS A 564 27.65 34.51 -5.38
CA LYS A 564 28.97 34.34 -4.75
C LYS A 564 29.86 33.31 -5.43
N LYS A 565 29.39 32.54 -6.40
CA LYS A 565 30.29 31.74 -7.23
C LYS A 565 31.07 32.73 -8.10
N PRO A 566 32.41 32.78 -8.01
CA PRO A 566 33.16 33.57 -8.97
C PRO A 566 32.77 33.08 -10.37
N LEU A 567 32.46 34.02 -11.26
CA LEU A 567 32.47 33.76 -12.70
C LEU A 567 33.83 33.11 -12.97
N LYS A 568 33.84 31.79 -13.17
CA LYS A 568 35.01 31.15 -13.77
C LYS A 568 35.03 31.72 -15.19
N THR A 569 35.84 32.76 -15.33
CA THR A 569 36.54 33.19 -16.53
C THR A 569 36.23 32.31 -17.73
N GLU A 570 35.42 32.88 -18.62
CA GLU A 570 35.56 32.68 -20.06
C GLU A 570 36.96 33.15 -20.44
N GLU A 571 37.97 32.32 -20.20
CA GLU A 571 39.31 32.42 -20.75
C GLU A 571 39.95 31.04 -20.64
N LYS A 572 39.63 30.17 -21.59
CA LYS A 572 40.53 29.24 -22.29
C LYS A 572 39.79 28.46 -23.36
#